data_AF-A0AA45A7C8-F1
#
_entry.id   AF-A0AA45A7C8-F1
#
_cell.length_a   1.000
_cell.length_b   1.000
_cell.length_c   1.000
_cell.angle_alpha   90.00
_cell.angle_beta   90.00
_cell.angle_gamma   90.00
#
_symmetry.space_group_name_H-M   'P 1'
#
loop_
_entity.id
_entity.type
_entity.pdbx_description
1 polymer ?
#
loop_
_entity_poly.entity_id
_entity_poly.type
_entity_poly.pdbx_seq_one_letter_code
_entity_poly.pdbx_strand_id
1 'polypeptide(L)'
;MDHRIFETQSLLRLDDFLKMLPSVKPRKAREVIKSWQEDIFELIIADTWSEEEKERYEIVISDSLTIQSSDLEHIFHGDESEAKRITPYGADLLCQAYKAGLFETKARLSEYIVPIEVQEYIDSTNTILSKQEADRVHGQNKREHYENKISNLELIREAEFSYSLLNDVFVKKFGFKGNHHVLKIGGVDVTKSLSLYRSNSGLSSDWQVTFSWIGLDGEHKQLRKDSFYSGNRRNDSERNYGLHE
;
A
#
# COMPACT_ATOMS: atom_id res chain seq x y z
N MET A 1 -25.64 4.60 2.34
CA MET A 1 -24.62 4.12 1.39
C MET A 1 -23.92 2.96 2.03
N ASP A 2 -23.63 1.91 1.27
CA ASP A 2 -22.89 0.77 1.79
C ASP A 2 -21.40 1.15 1.82
N HIS A 3 -20.94 1.69 2.95
CA HIS A 3 -19.58 2.22 3.14
C HIS A 3 -18.51 1.12 3.22
N ARG A 4 -18.67 0.00 2.49
CA ARG A 4 -17.71 -1.10 2.47
C ARG A 4 -16.48 -0.66 1.69
N ILE A 5 -15.43 -0.32 2.44
CA ILE A 5 -14.15 0.10 1.87
C ILE A 5 -13.43 -1.14 1.36
N PHE A 6 -13.28 -1.26 0.04
CA PHE A 6 -12.48 -2.31 -0.57
C PHE A 6 -11.01 -1.86 -0.70
N GLU A 7 -10.08 -2.70 -0.27
CA GLU A 7 -8.67 -2.54 -0.59
C GLU A 7 -8.42 -2.79 -2.09
N THR A 8 -7.83 -1.81 -2.78
CA THR A 8 -7.57 -1.82 -4.23
C THR A 8 -6.86 -3.10 -4.73
N GLN A 9 -5.95 -3.64 -3.93
CA GLN A 9 -5.17 -4.85 -4.26
C GLN A 9 -5.99 -6.14 -4.36
N SER A 10 -7.16 -6.17 -3.72
CA SER A 10 -8.05 -7.33 -3.69
C SER A 10 -9.06 -7.37 -4.86
N LEU A 11 -9.09 -6.32 -5.68
CA LEU A 11 -10.07 -6.14 -6.74
C LEU A 11 -9.49 -6.43 -8.14
N LEU A 12 -10.37 -6.79 -9.07
CA LEU A 12 -10.01 -6.90 -10.48
C LEU A 12 -9.72 -5.53 -11.09
N ARG A 13 -8.81 -5.48 -12.07
CA ARG A 13 -8.65 -4.31 -12.94
C ARG A 13 -9.89 -4.18 -13.81
N LEU A 14 -10.36 -2.96 -14.00
CA LEU A 14 -11.50 -2.67 -14.87
C LEU A 14 -11.28 -3.22 -16.29
N ASP A 15 -10.07 -3.07 -16.84
CA ASP A 15 -9.74 -3.59 -18.18
C ASP A 15 -9.76 -5.12 -18.25
N ASP A 16 -9.36 -5.79 -17.17
CA ASP A 16 -9.33 -7.25 -17.14
C ASP A 16 -10.75 -7.80 -16.97
N PHE A 17 -11.56 -7.15 -16.14
CA PHE A 17 -13.00 -7.42 -16.04
C PHE A 17 -13.72 -7.27 -17.40
N LEU A 18 -13.51 -6.16 -18.11
CA LEU A 18 -14.15 -5.93 -19.42
C LEU A 18 -13.73 -6.97 -20.48
N LYS A 19 -12.53 -7.55 -20.38
CA LYS A 19 -12.09 -8.64 -21.27
C LYS A 19 -12.77 -9.97 -20.97
N MET A 20 -13.26 -10.16 -19.74
CA MET A 20 -14.00 -11.37 -19.38
C MET A 20 -15.37 -11.40 -20.05
N LEU A 21 -15.96 -10.24 -20.37
CA LEU A 21 -17.25 -10.16 -21.05
C LEU A 21 -17.14 -10.62 -22.53
N PRO A 22 -17.98 -11.55 -22.99
CA PRO A 22 -17.88 -12.11 -24.33
C PRO A 22 -17.97 -11.06 -25.43
N SER A 23 -17.01 -11.11 -26.37
CA SER A 23 -16.94 -10.26 -27.57
C SER A 23 -16.88 -8.76 -27.33
N VAL A 24 -16.91 -8.25 -26.10
CA VAL A 24 -16.79 -6.82 -25.79
C VAL A 24 -15.44 -6.29 -26.27
N LYS A 25 -15.44 -5.06 -26.80
CA LYS A 25 -14.21 -4.30 -27.10
C LYS A 25 -13.86 -3.45 -25.88
N PRO A 26 -12.87 -3.82 -25.03
CA PRO A 26 -12.67 -3.19 -23.71
C PRO A 26 -12.42 -1.69 -23.78
N ARG A 27 -11.63 -1.24 -24.76
CA ARG A 27 -11.36 0.19 -24.97
C ARG A 27 -12.63 0.99 -25.27
N LYS A 28 -13.51 0.45 -26.11
CA LYS A 28 -14.78 1.09 -26.48
C LYS A 28 -15.78 1.08 -25.34
N ALA A 29 -15.86 -0.03 -24.61
CA ALA A 29 -16.65 -0.08 -23.39
C ALA A 29 -16.17 0.97 -22.36
N ARG A 30 -14.86 1.14 -22.17
CA ARG A 30 -14.31 2.18 -21.29
C ARG A 30 -14.66 3.59 -21.77
N GLU A 31 -14.62 3.86 -23.09
CA GLU A 31 -15.04 5.16 -23.64
C GLU A 31 -16.51 5.46 -23.29
N VAL A 32 -17.40 4.46 -23.41
CA VAL A 32 -18.82 4.58 -23.01
C VAL A 32 -18.98 4.82 -21.50
N ILE A 33 -18.26 4.07 -20.66
CA ILE A 33 -18.34 4.24 -19.20
C ILE A 33 -17.79 5.62 -18.79
N LYS A 34 -16.77 6.13 -19.49
CA LYS A 34 -16.25 7.48 -19.25
C LYS A 34 -17.24 8.58 -19.63
N SER A 35 -18.00 8.41 -20.71
CA SER A 35 -19.02 9.41 -21.04
C SER A 35 -20.10 9.49 -19.96
N TRP A 36 -20.45 8.38 -19.31
CA TRP A 36 -21.36 8.40 -18.14
C TRP A 36 -20.79 9.22 -16.97
N GLN A 37 -19.48 9.11 -16.73
CA GLN A 37 -18.80 9.91 -15.72
C GLN A 37 -18.80 11.41 -16.07
N GLU A 38 -18.53 11.73 -17.34
CA GLU A 38 -18.58 13.11 -17.85
C GLU A 38 -19.99 13.69 -17.72
N ASP A 39 -21.03 12.94 -18.11
CA ASP A 39 -22.43 13.38 -18.00
C ASP A 39 -22.82 13.69 -16.55
N ILE A 40 -22.44 12.84 -15.59
CA ILE A 40 -22.65 13.09 -14.16
C ILE A 40 -21.85 14.32 -13.69
N PHE A 41 -20.61 14.48 -14.15
CA PHE A 41 -19.77 15.61 -13.77
C PHE A 41 -20.34 16.95 -14.29
N GLU A 42 -20.90 16.97 -15.50
CA GLU A 42 -21.61 18.14 -16.03
C GLU A 42 -22.83 18.50 -15.19
N LEU A 43 -23.59 17.50 -14.68
CA LEU A 43 -24.68 17.76 -13.74
C LEU A 43 -24.19 18.38 -12.43
N ILE A 44 -23.07 17.90 -11.89
CA ILE A 44 -22.44 18.44 -10.67
C ILE A 44 -21.98 19.89 -10.90
N ILE A 45 -21.31 20.17 -12.02
CA ILE A 45 -20.84 21.52 -12.36
C ILE A 45 -22.01 22.49 -12.53
N ALA A 46 -23.06 22.07 -13.25
CA ALA A 46 -24.24 22.90 -13.46
C ALA A 46 -24.89 23.31 -12.13
N ASP A 47 -24.85 22.40 -11.15
CA ASP A 47 -25.41 22.60 -9.82
C ASP A 47 -24.48 23.35 -8.86
N THR A 48 -23.18 23.43 -9.16
CA THR A 48 -22.19 24.18 -8.36
C THR A 48 -22.51 25.68 -8.25
N TRP A 49 -23.36 26.18 -9.16
CA TRP A 49 -23.86 27.57 -9.17
C TRP A 49 -25.34 27.69 -8.78
N SER A 50 -25.96 26.60 -8.33
CA SER A 50 -27.35 26.59 -7.86
C SER A 50 -27.40 26.85 -6.35
N GLU A 51 -28.53 27.40 -5.87
CA GLU A 51 -28.79 27.58 -4.43
C GLU A 51 -29.36 26.29 -3.77
N GLU A 52 -29.60 25.23 -4.56
CA GLU A 52 -30.17 23.95 -4.11
C GLU A 52 -29.10 22.87 -4.12
N GLU A 53 -28.58 22.50 -2.95
CA GLU A 53 -27.60 21.42 -2.83
C GLU A 53 -28.30 20.06 -3.07
N LYS A 54 -28.01 19.40 -4.21
CA LYS A 54 -28.49 18.05 -4.47
C LYS A 54 -27.63 17.02 -3.76
N GLU A 55 -28.27 16.14 -2.98
CA GLU A 55 -27.57 15.03 -2.31
C GLU A 55 -27.05 13.97 -3.29
N ARG A 56 -27.64 13.85 -4.48
CA ARG A 56 -27.30 12.81 -5.48
C ARG A 56 -27.52 13.28 -6.91
N TYR A 57 -26.65 12.81 -7.79
CA TYR A 57 -26.74 13.00 -9.24
C TYR A 57 -26.92 11.64 -9.91
N GLU A 58 -27.79 11.57 -10.91
CA GLU A 58 -28.04 10.35 -11.65
C GLU A 58 -28.32 10.63 -13.12
N ILE A 59 -28.01 9.65 -13.96
CA ILE A 59 -28.27 9.66 -15.40
C ILE A 59 -28.97 8.35 -15.80
N VAL A 60 -29.97 8.46 -16.67
CA VAL A 60 -30.66 7.31 -17.25
C VAL A 60 -29.91 6.90 -18.51
N ILE A 61 -29.27 5.73 -18.47
CA ILE A 61 -28.47 5.21 -19.60
C ILE A 61 -29.35 4.42 -20.58
N SER A 62 -30.33 3.69 -20.04
CA SER A 62 -31.31 2.91 -20.81
C SER A 62 -32.56 2.68 -19.98
N ASP A 63 -33.61 2.13 -20.58
CA ASP A 63 -34.87 1.80 -19.91
C ASP A 63 -34.70 0.92 -18.66
N SER A 64 -33.58 0.19 -18.55
CA SER A 64 -33.28 -0.72 -17.45
C SER A 64 -32.04 -0.37 -16.65
N LEU A 65 -31.40 0.77 -16.90
CA LEU A 65 -30.16 1.15 -16.21
C LEU A 65 -30.09 2.66 -15.95
N THR A 66 -30.04 3.00 -14.68
CA THR A 66 -29.74 4.33 -14.16
C THR A 66 -28.42 4.25 -13.41
N ILE A 67 -27.52 5.20 -13.64
CA ILE A 67 -26.23 5.30 -12.96
C ILE A 67 -26.25 6.52 -12.06
N GLN A 68 -25.93 6.34 -10.78
CA GLN A 68 -25.76 7.40 -9.80
C GLN A 68 -24.29 7.81 -9.69
N SER A 69 -24.01 9.01 -9.19
CA SER A 69 -22.65 9.50 -8.96
C SER A 69 -21.83 8.54 -8.08
N SER A 70 -22.43 7.97 -7.04
CA SER A 70 -21.77 7.00 -6.15
C SER A 70 -21.43 5.68 -6.84
N ASP A 71 -22.17 5.28 -7.89
CA ASP A 71 -21.88 4.05 -8.62
C ASP A 71 -20.54 4.13 -9.37
N LEU A 72 -20.11 5.34 -9.75
CA LEU A 72 -18.84 5.55 -10.44
C LEU A 72 -17.64 5.25 -9.54
N GLU A 73 -17.76 5.46 -8.22
CA GLU A 73 -16.71 5.08 -7.26
C GLU A 73 -16.48 3.56 -7.26
N HIS A 74 -17.54 2.79 -7.50
CA HIS A 74 -17.49 1.33 -7.57
C HIS A 74 -16.98 0.81 -8.92
N ILE A 75 -17.15 1.57 -10.00
CA ILE A 75 -16.68 1.24 -11.36
C ILE A 75 -15.22 1.68 -11.57
N PHE A 76 -14.84 2.83 -11.02
CA PHE A 76 -13.51 3.43 -11.09
C PHE A 76 -12.81 3.46 -9.73
N HIS A 77 -12.82 2.34 -9.03
CA HIS A 77 -12.23 2.21 -7.70
C HIS A 77 -10.70 2.37 -7.72
N GLY A 78 -10.18 3.03 -6.68
CA GLY A 78 -8.75 3.21 -6.46
C GLY A 78 -8.22 4.59 -6.85
N ASP A 79 -6.94 4.81 -6.56
CA ASP A 79 -6.23 6.07 -6.77
C ASP A 79 -6.28 6.53 -8.24
N GLU A 80 -6.23 7.84 -8.50
CA GLU A 80 -6.14 8.42 -9.84
C GLU A 80 -4.84 8.08 -10.56
N SER A 81 -3.75 7.89 -9.81
CA SER A 81 -2.43 7.54 -10.32
C SER A 81 -2.27 6.05 -10.64
N GLU A 82 -3.22 5.20 -10.24
CA GLU A 82 -3.18 3.76 -10.45
C GLU A 82 -4.17 3.27 -11.51
N ALA A 83 -3.93 2.05 -12.00
CA ALA A 83 -4.85 1.39 -12.91
C ALA A 83 -6.20 1.13 -12.20
N LYS A 84 -7.27 1.74 -12.72
CA LYS A 84 -8.62 1.66 -12.15
C LYS A 84 -9.08 0.22 -11.93
N ARG A 85 -9.60 -0.04 -10.73
CA ARG A 85 -10.17 -1.31 -10.29
C ARG A 85 -11.69 -1.21 -10.29
N ILE A 86 -12.33 -2.37 -10.22
CA ILE A 86 -13.79 -2.46 -10.18
C ILE A 86 -14.20 -3.29 -8.97
N THR A 87 -15.14 -2.80 -8.17
CA THR A 87 -15.71 -3.59 -7.06
C THR A 87 -16.71 -4.63 -7.59
N PRO A 88 -17.09 -5.65 -6.80
CA PRO A 88 -18.15 -6.58 -7.20
C PRO A 88 -19.48 -5.89 -7.54
N TYR A 89 -19.82 -4.82 -6.81
CA TYR A 89 -21.01 -4.02 -7.10
C TYR A 89 -20.90 -3.28 -8.44
N GLY A 90 -19.76 -2.62 -8.70
CA GLY A 90 -19.50 -1.99 -10.00
C GLY A 90 -19.52 -3.00 -11.15
N ALA A 91 -19.01 -4.21 -10.91
CA ALA A 91 -19.04 -5.31 -11.87
C ALA A 91 -20.47 -5.75 -12.22
N ASP A 92 -21.37 -5.80 -11.24
CA ASP A 92 -22.78 -6.10 -11.49
C ASP A 92 -23.43 -5.03 -12.38
N LEU A 93 -23.20 -3.74 -12.09
CA LEU A 93 -23.70 -2.64 -12.93
C LEU A 93 -23.20 -2.74 -14.38
N LEU A 94 -21.92 -3.04 -14.58
CA LEU A 94 -21.39 -3.23 -15.94
C LEU A 94 -21.94 -4.50 -16.61
N CYS A 95 -22.29 -5.53 -15.85
CA CYS A 95 -22.99 -6.70 -16.38
C CYS A 95 -24.43 -6.38 -16.79
N GLN A 96 -25.14 -5.53 -16.05
CA GLN A 96 -26.45 -5.03 -16.45
C GLN A 96 -26.35 -4.23 -17.74
N ALA A 97 -25.35 -3.35 -17.87
CA ALA A 97 -25.09 -2.62 -19.10
C ALA A 97 -24.77 -3.53 -20.30
N TYR A 98 -23.97 -4.57 -20.07
CA TYR A 98 -23.65 -5.57 -21.08
C TYR A 98 -24.89 -6.35 -21.54
N LYS A 99 -25.75 -6.79 -20.60
CA LYS A 99 -27.03 -7.46 -20.91
C LYS A 99 -27.98 -6.56 -21.69
N ALA A 100 -27.97 -5.25 -21.42
CA ALA A 100 -28.71 -4.25 -22.17
C ALA A 100 -28.12 -3.94 -23.57
N GLY A 101 -26.98 -4.55 -23.94
CA GLY A 101 -26.37 -4.36 -25.25
C GLY A 101 -25.67 -3.01 -25.44
N LEU A 102 -25.32 -2.33 -24.35
CA LEU A 102 -24.73 -0.98 -24.38
C LEU A 102 -23.25 -0.95 -24.80
N PHE A 103 -22.57 -2.10 -24.78
CA PHE A 103 -21.17 -2.19 -25.18
C PHE A 103 -21.00 -2.65 -26.61
N GLU A 104 -20.07 -2.02 -27.31
CA GLU A 104 -19.67 -2.43 -28.64
C GLU A 104 -18.98 -3.81 -28.60
N THR A 105 -19.51 -4.74 -29.39
CA THR A 105 -18.99 -6.10 -29.53
C THR A 105 -18.30 -6.33 -30.87
N LYS A 106 -17.36 -7.28 -30.93
CA LYS A 106 -16.66 -7.69 -32.16
C LYS A 106 -17.60 -8.37 -33.15
N ALA A 107 -18.58 -9.11 -32.63
CA ALA A 107 -19.61 -9.78 -33.39
C ALA A 107 -20.94 -9.57 -32.68
N ARG A 108 -22.02 -9.38 -33.45
CA ARG A 108 -23.36 -9.28 -32.89
C ARG A 108 -23.72 -10.60 -32.24
N LEU A 109 -24.03 -10.56 -30.95
CA LEU A 109 -24.44 -11.73 -30.17
C LEU A 109 -25.94 -11.93 -30.30
N SER A 110 -26.39 -13.18 -30.36
CA SER A 110 -27.81 -13.53 -30.19
C SER A 110 -28.27 -13.35 -28.75
N GLU A 111 -27.36 -13.48 -27.79
CA GLU A 111 -27.63 -13.36 -26.36
C GLU A 111 -26.38 -12.85 -25.62
N TYR A 112 -26.60 -11.98 -24.64
CA TYR A 112 -25.55 -11.37 -23.81
C TYR A 112 -25.44 -12.13 -22.47
N ILE A 113 -24.81 -13.31 -22.51
CA ILE A 113 -24.63 -14.17 -21.33
C ILE A 113 -23.40 -13.73 -20.53
N VAL A 114 -23.57 -13.57 -19.22
CA VAL A 114 -22.48 -13.28 -18.28
C VAL A 114 -21.75 -14.59 -17.93
N PRO A 115 -20.41 -14.68 -18.10
CA PRO A 115 -19.64 -15.86 -17.73
C PRO A 115 -19.72 -16.20 -16.24
N ILE A 116 -19.52 -17.49 -15.92
CA ILE A 116 -19.61 -17.96 -14.53
C ILE A 116 -18.56 -17.29 -13.63
N GLU A 117 -17.34 -17.07 -14.14
CA GLU A 117 -16.25 -16.44 -13.40
C GLU A 117 -16.55 -14.97 -13.08
N VAL A 118 -17.32 -14.31 -13.94
CA VAL A 118 -17.79 -12.94 -13.71
C VAL A 118 -18.86 -12.93 -12.62
N GLN A 119 -19.78 -13.90 -12.67
CA GLN A 119 -20.82 -14.05 -11.65
C GLN A 119 -20.22 -14.37 -10.27
N GLU A 120 -19.25 -15.29 -10.22
CA GLU A 120 -18.51 -15.62 -9.00
C GLU A 120 -17.81 -14.39 -8.41
N TYR A 121 -17.26 -13.51 -9.24
CA TYR A 121 -16.67 -12.26 -8.78
C TYR A 121 -17.71 -11.30 -8.18
N ILE A 122 -18.86 -11.14 -8.84
CA ILE A 122 -19.98 -10.31 -8.33
C ILE A 122 -20.44 -10.82 -6.96
N ASP A 123 -20.52 -12.14 -6.80
CA ASP A 123 -20.97 -12.78 -5.57
C ASP A 123 -19.87 -12.84 -4.48
N SER A 124 -18.64 -12.44 -4.80
CA SER A 124 -17.47 -12.57 -3.91
C SER A 124 -17.34 -11.47 -2.85
N THR A 125 -18.27 -10.51 -2.77
CA THR A 125 -18.20 -9.34 -1.86
C THR A 125 -17.79 -9.70 -0.44
N ASN A 126 -18.50 -10.64 0.20
CA ASN A 126 -18.23 -11.02 1.58
C ASN A 126 -16.90 -11.76 1.74
N THR A 127 -16.49 -12.54 0.74
CA THR A 127 -15.21 -13.25 0.73
C THR A 127 -14.04 -12.27 0.70
N ILE A 128 -14.12 -11.25 -0.16
CA ILE A 128 -13.10 -10.20 -0.25
C ILE A 128 -12.97 -9.45 1.07
N LEU A 129 -14.10 -9.01 1.65
CA LEU A 129 -14.10 -8.24 2.90
C LEU A 129 -13.62 -9.06 4.09
N SER A 130 -14.02 -10.33 4.18
CA SER A 130 -13.57 -11.23 5.25
C SER A 130 -12.05 -11.45 5.20
N LYS A 131 -11.50 -11.56 3.98
CA LYS A 131 -10.05 -11.70 3.79
C LYS A 131 -9.30 -10.42 4.17
N GLN A 132 -9.78 -9.26 3.73
CA GLN A 132 -9.20 -7.97 4.10
C GLN A 132 -9.17 -7.77 5.62
N GLU A 133 -10.28 -8.10 6.29
CA GLU A 133 -10.37 -8.00 7.74
C GLU A 133 -9.39 -8.97 8.44
N ALA A 134 -9.29 -10.20 7.95
CA ALA A 134 -8.32 -11.17 8.48
C ALA A 134 -6.87 -10.68 8.30
N ASP A 135 -6.54 -10.12 7.13
CA ASP A 135 -5.22 -9.58 6.84
C ASP A 135 -4.91 -8.35 7.72
N ARG A 136 -5.91 -7.47 7.92
CA ARG A 136 -5.83 -6.29 8.81
C ARG A 136 -5.57 -6.71 10.26
N VAL A 137 -6.37 -7.63 10.79
CA VAL A 137 -6.24 -8.15 12.16
C VAL A 137 -4.89 -8.84 12.35
N HIS A 138 -4.46 -9.66 11.37
CA HIS A 138 -3.15 -10.31 11.42
C HIS A 138 -2.00 -9.30 11.42
N GLY A 139 -2.09 -8.26 10.58
CA GLY A 139 -1.12 -7.17 10.54
C GLY A 139 -1.04 -6.40 11.86
N GLN A 140 -2.19 -6.08 12.45
CA GLN A 140 -2.28 -5.44 13.76
C GLN A 140 -1.67 -6.30 14.86
N ASN A 141 -2.05 -7.58 14.95
CA ASN A 141 -1.52 -8.52 15.94
C ASN A 141 0.01 -8.65 15.84
N LYS A 142 0.56 -8.74 14.61
CA LYS A 142 2.01 -8.77 14.40
C LYS A 142 2.69 -7.50 14.90
N ARG A 143 2.12 -6.33 14.59
CA ARG A 143 2.65 -5.04 15.01
C ARG A 143 2.60 -4.89 16.53
N GLU A 144 1.46 -5.19 17.15
CA GLU A 144 1.29 -5.13 18.60
C GLU A 144 2.24 -6.09 19.32
N HIS A 145 2.37 -7.32 18.83
CA HIS A 145 3.32 -8.28 19.38
C HIS A 145 4.76 -7.78 19.29
N TYR A 146 5.16 -7.20 18.15
CA TYR A 146 6.48 -6.62 17.98
C TYR A 146 6.70 -5.40 18.89
N GLU A 147 5.73 -4.49 18.96
CA GLU A 147 5.78 -3.30 19.81
C GLU A 147 5.87 -3.66 21.29
N ASN A 148 5.13 -4.69 21.72
CA ASN A 148 5.18 -5.25 23.07
C ASN A 148 6.57 -5.88 23.35
N LYS A 149 7.11 -6.63 22.39
CA LYS A 149 8.45 -7.23 22.48
C LYS A 149 9.54 -6.16 22.67
N ILE A 150 9.56 -5.10 21.86
CA ILE A 150 10.57 -4.03 21.99
C ILE A 150 10.34 -3.09 23.19
N SER A 151 9.15 -3.13 23.80
CA SER A 151 8.90 -2.46 25.10
C SER A 151 9.42 -3.26 26.30
N ASN A 152 9.44 -4.59 26.19
CA ASN A 152 9.79 -5.51 27.26
C ASN A 152 11.11 -6.23 26.97
N LEU A 153 12.22 -5.53 27.24
CA LEU A 153 13.57 -5.95 26.84
C LEU A 153 13.99 -7.31 27.41
N GLU A 154 13.45 -7.72 28.56
CA GLU A 154 13.73 -9.03 29.18
C GLU A 154 13.14 -10.22 28.40
N LEU A 155 12.14 -9.97 27.53
CA LEU A 155 11.54 -11.02 26.70
C LEU A 155 12.37 -11.33 25.44
N ILE A 156 13.32 -10.47 25.09
CA ILE A 156 14.13 -10.62 23.88
C ILE A 156 15.31 -11.52 24.19
N ARG A 157 15.42 -12.68 23.53
CA ARG A 157 16.56 -13.60 23.72
C ARG A 157 17.73 -13.19 22.84
N GLU A 158 18.96 -13.48 23.28
CA GLU A 158 20.18 -13.19 22.51
C GLU A 158 20.14 -13.80 21.09
N ALA A 159 19.60 -15.01 20.94
CA ALA A 159 19.46 -15.68 19.66
C ALA A 159 18.55 -14.94 18.66
N GLU A 160 17.73 -14.00 19.14
CA GLU A 160 16.85 -13.17 18.31
C GLU A 160 17.51 -11.84 17.92
N PHE A 161 18.72 -11.56 18.40
CA PHE A 161 19.42 -10.32 18.11
C PHE A 161 19.68 -10.20 16.60
N SER A 162 19.16 -9.12 16.04
CA SER A 162 19.39 -8.72 14.67
C SER A 162 19.59 -7.21 14.64
N TYR A 163 20.20 -6.71 13.57
CA TYR A 163 20.46 -5.27 13.46
C TYR A 163 19.17 -4.45 13.55
N SER A 164 18.11 -4.88 12.85
CA SER A 164 16.83 -4.18 12.85
C SER A 164 16.19 -4.17 14.23
N LEU A 165 16.11 -5.33 14.90
CA LEU A 165 15.52 -5.43 16.23
C LEU A 165 16.24 -4.54 17.25
N LEU A 166 17.58 -4.63 17.30
CA LEU A 166 18.37 -3.81 18.22
C LEU A 166 18.26 -2.32 17.86
N ASN A 167 18.27 -1.97 16.58
CA ASN A 167 18.09 -0.57 16.19
C ASN A 167 16.73 -0.02 16.63
N ASP A 168 15.65 -0.77 16.43
CA ASP A 168 14.30 -0.35 16.85
C ASP A 168 14.19 -0.22 18.37
N VAL A 169 14.77 -1.16 19.14
CA VAL A 169 14.84 -1.08 20.61
C VAL A 169 15.53 0.21 21.05
N PHE A 170 16.72 0.48 20.52
CA PHE A 170 17.49 1.67 20.90
C PHE A 170 16.82 2.96 20.44
N VAL A 171 16.21 2.99 19.25
CA VAL A 171 15.44 4.15 18.76
C VAL A 171 14.21 4.38 19.63
N LYS A 172 13.50 3.32 20.06
CA LYS A 172 12.35 3.45 20.96
C LYS A 172 12.75 4.01 22.33
N LYS A 173 13.91 3.61 22.86
CA LYS A 173 14.38 4.06 24.18
C LYS A 173 15.03 5.43 24.19
N PHE A 174 15.83 5.76 23.18
CA PHE A 174 16.66 6.98 23.16
C PHE A 174 16.37 7.93 22.00
N GLY A 175 15.45 7.57 21.10
CA GLY A 175 15.24 8.27 19.84
C GLY A 175 16.45 8.12 18.91
N PHE A 176 16.58 9.06 17.98
CA PHE A 176 17.68 9.11 17.02
C PHE A 176 18.94 9.83 17.56
N LYS A 177 19.06 10.02 18.88
CA LYS A 177 20.11 10.85 19.51
C LYS A 177 21.18 10.02 20.23
N GLY A 178 22.43 10.47 20.16
CA GLY A 178 23.54 10.03 21.00
C GLY A 178 24.51 9.07 20.34
N ASN A 179 25.80 9.25 20.62
CA ASN A 179 26.89 8.54 19.95
C ASN A 179 27.19 7.16 20.58
N HIS A 180 26.76 6.93 21.82
CA HIS A 180 27.05 5.71 22.56
C HIS A 180 26.03 5.48 23.67
N HIS A 181 25.41 4.30 23.71
CA HIS A 181 24.42 3.90 24.72
C HIS A 181 24.59 2.44 25.09
N VAL A 182 24.26 2.08 26.33
CA VAL A 182 24.23 0.69 26.80
C VAL A 182 22.83 0.37 27.33
N LEU A 183 22.29 -0.79 26.95
CA LEU A 183 21.02 -1.31 27.44
C LEU A 183 21.15 -2.79 27.77
N LYS A 184 20.55 -3.18 28.89
CA LYS A 184 20.36 -4.58 29.21
C LYS A 184 19.16 -5.14 28.44
N ILE A 185 19.39 -6.16 27.62
CA ILE A 185 18.39 -6.81 26.76
C ILE A 185 18.54 -8.31 26.93
N GLY A 186 17.48 -9.01 27.35
CA GLY A 186 17.54 -10.46 27.56
C GLY A 186 18.58 -10.90 28.58
N GLY A 187 18.86 -10.08 29.58
CA GLY A 187 19.92 -10.34 30.56
C GLY A 187 21.34 -9.93 30.12
N VAL A 188 21.54 -9.50 28.87
CA VAL A 188 22.86 -9.16 28.31
C VAL A 188 23.00 -7.64 28.12
N ASP A 189 24.17 -7.09 28.47
CA ASP A 189 24.47 -5.69 28.21
C ASP A 189 24.89 -5.48 26.75
N VAL A 190 24.01 -4.82 25.98
CA VAL A 190 24.23 -4.47 24.58
C VAL A 190 24.63 -3.02 24.49
N THR A 191 25.71 -2.75 23.78
CA THR A 191 26.22 -1.41 23.50
C THR A 191 25.89 -1.00 22.07
N LYS A 192 25.27 0.17 21.87
CA LYS A 192 25.13 0.83 20.57
C LYS A 192 26.16 1.95 20.47
N SER A 193 26.93 1.96 19.38
CA SER A 193 27.89 3.01 19.06
C SER A 193 27.63 3.55 17.66
N LEU A 194 27.74 4.87 17.50
CA LEU A 194 27.64 5.58 16.23
C LEU A 194 28.98 6.21 15.86
N SER A 195 29.38 6.08 14.59
CA SER A 195 30.57 6.72 14.05
C SER A 195 30.20 7.50 12.78
N LEU A 196 30.49 8.81 12.77
CA LEU A 196 30.18 9.68 11.65
C LEU A 196 31.25 9.54 10.57
N TYR A 197 30.82 9.24 9.35
CA TYR A 197 31.68 9.23 8.17
C TYR A 197 31.21 10.31 7.21
N ARG A 198 32.16 11.00 6.57
CA ARG A 198 31.85 12.05 5.59
C ARG A 198 32.22 11.63 4.18
N SER A 199 31.53 12.17 3.18
CA SER A 199 31.95 12.03 1.79
C SER A 199 33.33 12.66 1.57
N ASN A 200 34.02 12.32 0.47
CA ASN A 200 35.33 12.90 0.16
C ASN A 200 35.29 14.46 0.08
N SER A 201 34.17 15.03 -0.39
CA SER A 201 33.96 16.49 -0.41
C SER A 201 33.62 17.08 0.96
N GLY A 202 33.23 16.25 1.94
CA GLY A 202 32.80 16.69 3.27
C GLY A 202 31.39 17.24 3.35
N LEU A 203 30.68 17.39 2.22
CA LEU A 203 29.36 18.02 2.12
C LEU A 203 28.22 17.12 2.59
N SER A 204 28.45 15.82 2.60
CA SER A 204 27.48 14.83 3.04
C SER A 204 28.10 13.92 4.08
N SER A 205 27.26 13.39 4.95
CA SER A 205 27.68 12.48 6.00
C SER A 205 26.68 11.36 6.20
N ASP A 206 27.16 10.26 6.73
CA ASP A 206 26.36 9.09 7.05
C ASP A 206 26.98 8.39 8.27
N TRP A 207 26.15 7.67 9.01
CA TRP A 207 26.54 7.05 10.27
C TRP A 207 26.74 5.55 10.09
N GLN A 208 27.89 5.06 10.53
CA GLN A 208 28.06 3.66 10.85
C GLN A 208 27.42 3.38 12.20
N VAL A 209 26.64 2.31 12.29
CA VAL A 209 25.99 1.88 13.53
C VAL A 209 26.54 0.52 13.90
N THR A 210 27.05 0.40 15.12
CA THR A 210 27.56 -0.85 15.68
C THR A 210 26.79 -1.20 16.94
N PHE A 211 26.34 -2.45 17.02
CA PHE A 211 25.90 -3.08 18.26
C PHE A 211 26.95 -4.11 18.68
N SER A 212 27.36 -4.09 19.94
CA SER A 212 28.31 -5.06 20.49
C SER A 212 27.87 -5.53 21.88
N TRP A 213 28.16 -6.78 22.21
CA TRP A 213 27.86 -7.37 23.52
C TRP A 213 28.77 -8.56 23.81
N ILE A 214 28.82 -8.99 25.07
CA ILE A 214 29.38 -10.28 25.47
C ILE A 214 28.22 -11.28 25.49
N GLY A 215 28.30 -12.32 24.66
CA GLY A 215 27.27 -13.35 24.56
C GLY A 215 27.15 -14.18 25.84
N LEU A 216 26.07 -14.94 25.96
CA LEU A 216 25.87 -15.88 27.08
C LEU A 216 26.92 -17.00 27.11
N ASP A 217 27.58 -17.24 25.99
CA ASP A 217 28.75 -18.11 25.82
C ASP A 217 30.08 -17.46 26.27
N GLY A 218 30.06 -16.17 26.63
CA GLY A 218 31.24 -15.39 27.02
C GLY A 218 31.99 -14.77 25.84
N GLU A 219 31.57 -15.03 24.60
CA GLU A 219 32.24 -14.53 23.40
C GLU A 219 31.79 -13.10 23.04
N HIS A 220 32.71 -12.29 22.51
CA HIS A 220 32.35 -10.96 22.03
C HIS A 220 31.64 -11.03 20.68
N LYS A 221 30.44 -10.45 20.60
CA LYS A 221 29.61 -10.45 19.38
C LYS A 221 29.33 -9.03 18.90
N GLN A 222 29.10 -8.90 17.60
CA GLN A 222 28.88 -7.61 16.96
C GLN A 222 27.91 -7.71 15.77
N LEU A 223 27.07 -6.69 15.62
CA LEU A 223 26.28 -6.42 14.43
C LEU A 223 26.61 -5.00 13.94
N ARG A 224 26.80 -4.84 12.64
CA ARG A 224 27.20 -3.55 12.07
C ARG A 224 26.38 -3.23 10.81
N LYS A 225 25.98 -1.97 10.69
CA LYS A 225 25.62 -1.35 9.41
C LYS A 225 26.74 -0.37 9.07
N ASP A 226 27.46 -0.66 7.99
CA ASP A 226 28.51 0.21 7.50
C ASP A 226 27.93 1.52 6.95
N SER A 227 28.73 2.58 7.06
CA SER A 227 28.42 3.81 6.35
C SER A 227 28.78 3.69 4.87
N PHE A 228 27.99 4.33 4.00
CA PHE A 228 28.33 4.52 2.59
C PHE A 228 29.69 5.21 2.37
N TYR A 229 30.14 5.99 3.36
CA TYR A 229 31.38 6.75 3.29
C TYR A 229 32.54 6.12 4.08
N SER A 230 32.33 4.95 4.69
CA SER A 230 33.34 4.29 5.53
C SER A 230 34.69 4.07 4.81
N GLY A 231 34.67 3.74 3.52
CA GLY A 231 35.86 3.52 2.70
C GLY A 231 36.51 4.77 2.08
N ASN A 232 35.93 5.96 2.28
CA ASN A 232 36.41 7.19 1.67
C ASN A 232 37.77 7.63 2.23
N ARG A 233 38.62 8.17 1.36
CA ARG A 233 39.96 8.66 1.71
C ARG A 233 39.93 9.67 2.85
N ARG A 234 38.92 10.55 2.89
CA ARG A 234 38.75 11.54 3.96
C ARG A 234 38.61 10.92 5.36
N ASN A 235 38.09 9.70 5.46
CA ASN A 235 37.88 9.01 6.74
C ASN A 235 38.99 7.97 7.03
N ASP A 236 40.06 7.96 6.24
CA ASP A 236 41.16 7.00 6.35
C ASP A 236 42.42 7.74 6.79
N SER A 237 42.87 7.54 8.03
CA SER A 237 44.02 8.25 8.60
C SER A 237 45.33 8.01 7.85
N GLU A 238 45.48 6.90 7.14
CA GLU A 238 46.70 6.55 6.40
C GLU A 238 46.71 7.16 5.00
N ARG A 239 45.53 7.36 4.40
CA ARG A 239 45.36 7.94 3.05
C ARG A 239 44.92 9.41 3.08
N ASN A 240 44.59 9.96 4.25
CA ASN A 240 44.19 11.34 4.48
C ASN A 240 45.43 12.26 4.59
N TYR A 241 46.22 12.32 3.52
CA TYR A 241 47.39 13.18 3.38
C TYR A 241 47.01 14.68 3.32
N GLY A 242 46.49 15.24 4.42
CA GLY A 242 46.35 16.69 4.62
C GLY A 242 45.25 17.39 3.82
N LEU A 243 44.15 16.71 3.46
CA LEU A 243 42.93 17.44 3.11
C LEU A 243 42.41 18.09 4.41
N HIS A 244 42.65 19.39 4.57
CA HIS A 244 42.21 20.18 5.72
C HIS A 244 40.69 20.04 5.96
N GLU A 245 40.31 20.21 7.23
CA GLU A 245 38.93 20.20 7.74
C GLU A 245 37.98 21.06 6.89
#